data_AF-A0A9W8D0P2-F1
#
_entry.id   AF-A0A9W8D0P2-F1
#
_cell.length_a   1.000
_cell.length_b   1.000
_cell.length_c   1.000
_cell.angle_alpha   90.00
_cell.angle_beta   90.00
_cell.angle_gamma   90.00
#
_symmetry.space_group_name_H-M   'P 1'
#
loop_
_entity.id
_entity.type
_entity.pdbx_description
1 polymer ?
#
loop_
_entity_poly.entity_id
_entity_poly.type
_entity_poly.pdbx_seq_one_letter_code
_entity_poly.pdbx_strand_id
1 'polypeptide(L)'
;MYEAGHMVTAYCNNIAAHYADYLHGVVNILLNVKQAPAELRQQMSDSGSDPAEIREAVWEQITRPVKKAKEAIIKGQFKLPGINQQTQDALSALQPVFAVYPRDIEFENNSIEDDSQLYPERHFKAFFEQAKVHKRIRGSTFQCFPLRTSWMPAHTRIDTPILCQQILGLGEGRGMPIKDSWHLVVDIEHNAFKSPVQAKPDKLHHFWGSIEMDGIAISIIKKTEAEKSQHP
;
A
#
# COMPACT_ATOMS: atom_id res chain seq x y z
N MET A 1 -11.71 15.88 -3.01
CA MET A 1 -10.45 16.10 -3.75
C MET A 1 -9.29 16.42 -2.82
N TYR A 2 -9.38 17.44 -1.95
CA TYR A 2 -8.32 17.81 -0.96
C TYR A 2 -7.74 16.62 -0.17
N GLU A 3 -8.58 15.80 0.47
CA GLU A 3 -8.12 14.63 1.26
C GLU A 3 -7.42 13.54 0.44
N ALA A 4 -7.76 13.38 -0.84
CA ALA A 4 -7.06 12.45 -1.73
C ALA A 4 -5.62 12.92 -2.00
N GLY A 5 -5.42 14.24 -2.10
CA GLY A 5 -4.08 14.84 -2.14
C GLY A 5 -3.28 14.54 -0.88
N HIS A 6 -3.85 14.77 0.31
CA HIS A 6 -3.20 14.44 1.59
C HIS A 6 -2.83 12.95 1.72
N MET A 7 -3.71 12.05 1.27
CA MET A 7 -3.40 10.62 1.23
C MET A 7 -2.22 10.35 0.29
N VAL A 8 -2.26 10.81 -0.96
CA VAL A 8 -1.17 10.61 -1.94
C VAL A 8 0.15 11.18 -1.42
N THR A 9 0.17 12.39 -0.87
CA THR A 9 1.37 12.99 -0.24
C THR A 9 1.90 12.10 0.90
N ALA A 10 1.03 11.58 1.77
CA ALA A 10 1.46 10.68 2.84
C ALA A 10 2.06 9.36 2.30
N TYR A 11 1.52 8.80 1.21
CA TYR A 11 2.12 7.64 0.54
C TYR A 11 3.47 7.96 -0.09
N CYS A 12 3.56 9.05 -0.86
CA CYS A 12 4.80 9.46 -1.52
C CYS A 12 5.91 9.73 -0.50
N ASN A 13 5.60 10.41 0.61
CA ASN A 13 6.55 10.64 1.70
C ASN A 13 6.99 9.33 2.38
N ASN A 14 6.06 8.38 2.62
CA ASN A 14 6.37 7.08 3.22
C ASN A 14 7.25 6.20 2.33
N ILE A 15 7.09 6.31 1.00
CA ILE A 15 7.95 5.65 0.01
C ILE A 15 9.32 6.32 -0.03
N ALA A 16 9.39 7.62 -0.29
CA ALA A 16 10.65 8.36 -0.43
C ALA A 16 11.54 8.27 0.82
N ALA A 17 10.94 8.23 2.02
CA ALA A 17 11.69 8.12 3.27
C ALA A 17 12.19 6.68 3.60
N HIS A 18 11.59 5.62 3.03
CA HIS A 18 11.79 4.26 3.55
C HIS A 18 11.90 3.14 2.49
N TYR A 19 11.77 3.42 1.19
CA TYR A 19 11.78 2.39 0.14
C TYR A 19 13.06 1.54 0.14
N ALA A 20 14.23 2.18 0.23
CA ALA A 20 15.51 1.49 0.29
C ALA A 20 15.73 0.76 1.64
N ASP A 21 15.30 1.36 2.76
CA ASP A 21 15.44 0.77 4.09
C ASP A 21 14.62 -0.52 4.27
N TYR A 22 13.36 -0.55 3.79
CA TYR A 22 12.55 -1.77 3.84
C TYR A 22 13.09 -2.85 2.88
N LEU A 23 13.60 -2.46 1.71
CA LEU A 23 14.26 -3.37 0.77
C LEU A 23 15.52 -3.99 1.38
N HIS A 24 16.39 -3.17 2.00
CA HIS A 24 17.51 -3.61 2.82
C HIS A 24 17.07 -4.51 3.97
N GLY A 25 15.94 -4.20 4.62
CA GLY A 25 15.31 -5.01 5.65
C GLY A 25 15.02 -6.43 5.17
N VAL A 26 14.36 -6.59 4.02
CA VAL A 26 14.07 -7.90 3.41
C VAL A 26 15.37 -8.65 3.09
N VAL A 27 16.37 -8.00 2.50
CA VAL A 27 17.68 -8.60 2.19
C VAL A 27 18.41 -9.09 3.46
N ASN A 28 18.42 -8.28 4.52
CA ASN A 28 19.02 -8.65 5.81
C ASN A 28 18.39 -9.92 6.42
N ILE A 29 17.11 -10.16 6.15
CA ILE A 29 16.38 -11.34 6.66
C ILE A 29 16.68 -12.56 5.79
N LEU A 30 16.60 -12.43 4.47
CA LEU A 30 16.87 -13.53 3.52
C LEU A 30 18.31 -14.07 3.64
N LEU A 31 19.29 -13.19 3.87
CA LEU A 31 20.70 -13.55 4.06
C LEU A 31 21.06 -13.88 5.52
N ASN A 32 20.06 -14.03 6.40
CA ASN A 32 20.18 -14.27 7.85
C ASN A 32 21.31 -13.49 8.56
N VAL A 33 21.42 -12.20 8.24
CA VAL A 33 22.59 -11.35 8.60
C VAL A 33 22.74 -11.17 10.13
N LYS A 34 21.72 -11.52 10.92
CA LYS A 34 21.78 -11.48 12.39
C LYS A 34 22.33 -12.75 13.03
N GLN A 35 22.13 -13.94 12.44
CA GLN A 35 22.53 -15.20 13.06
C GLN A 35 23.76 -15.83 12.38
N ALA A 36 23.86 -15.79 11.04
CA ALA A 36 24.97 -16.42 10.33
C ALA A 36 26.36 -15.91 10.79
N PRO A 37 26.58 -14.61 11.10
CA PRO A 37 27.86 -14.15 11.68
C PRO A 37 28.12 -14.61 13.12
N ALA A 38 27.12 -15.10 13.85
CA ALA A 38 27.31 -15.70 15.18
C ALA A 38 27.56 -17.20 15.05
N GLU A 39 26.79 -17.88 14.21
CA GLU A 39 26.92 -19.31 13.88
C GLU A 39 28.31 -19.64 13.33
N LEU A 40 28.80 -18.88 12.33
CA LEU A 40 30.14 -19.06 11.76
C LEU A 40 31.26 -18.81 12.78
N ARG A 41 31.10 -17.81 13.67
CA ARG A 41 32.06 -17.55 14.76
C ARG A 41 32.12 -18.70 15.75
N GLN A 42 30.97 -19.24 16.13
CA GLN A 42 30.89 -20.38 17.04
C GLN A 42 31.54 -21.61 16.41
N GLN A 43 31.14 -21.99 15.19
CA GLN A 43 31.70 -23.13 14.46
C GLN A 43 33.22 -23.07 14.32
N MET A 44 33.77 -21.91 13.94
CA MET A 44 35.23 -21.76 13.80
C MET A 44 35.97 -21.68 15.15
N SER A 45 35.33 -21.15 16.20
CA SER A 45 35.88 -21.20 17.56
C SER A 45 35.90 -22.62 18.10
N ASP A 46 34.88 -23.43 17.80
CA ASP A 46 34.79 -24.84 18.20
C ASP A 46 35.79 -25.72 17.44
N SER A 47 36.19 -25.33 16.22
CA SER A 47 37.31 -25.93 15.48
C SER A 47 38.69 -25.37 15.84
N GLY A 48 38.78 -24.41 16.77
CA GLY A 48 40.04 -23.87 17.27
C GLY A 48 40.76 -22.88 16.34
N SER A 49 40.06 -22.23 15.40
CA SER A 49 40.62 -21.19 14.53
C SER A 49 41.01 -19.92 15.29
N ASP A 50 41.99 -19.18 14.78
CA ASP A 50 42.42 -17.92 15.39
C ASP A 50 41.38 -16.80 15.22
N PRO A 51 41.19 -15.89 16.20
CA PRO A 51 40.27 -14.77 16.07
C PRO A 51 40.47 -13.83 14.86
N ALA A 52 41.64 -13.82 14.22
CA ALA A 52 41.87 -13.15 12.94
C ALA A 52 41.25 -13.92 11.77
N GLU A 53 41.46 -15.24 11.68
CA GLU A 53 40.86 -16.11 10.66
C GLU A 53 39.33 -16.06 10.74
N ILE A 54 38.78 -16.08 11.96
CA ILE A 54 37.34 -15.96 12.23
C ILE A 54 36.77 -14.62 11.73
N ARG A 55 37.52 -13.51 11.87
CA ARG A 55 37.11 -12.20 11.37
C ARG A 55 37.11 -12.16 9.84
N GLU A 56 38.16 -12.69 9.22
CA GLU A 56 38.32 -12.71 7.76
C GLU A 56 37.24 -13.59 7.10
N ALA A 57 36.94 -14.75 7.68
CA ALA A 57 35.87 -15.63 7.22
C ALA A 57 34.48 -14.96 7.31
N VAL A 58 34.16 -14.28 8.41
CA VAL A 58 32.90 -13.51 8.55
C VAL A 58 32.85 -12.31 7.58
N TRP A 59 33.99 -11.72 7.25
CA TRP A 59 34.07 -10.66 6.25
C TRP A 59 33.79 -11.19 4.84
N GLU A 60 34.55 -12.18 4.37
CA GLU A 60 34.49 -12.68 2.99
C GLU A 60 33.27 -13.57 2.71
N GLN A 61 32.84 -14.42 3.65
CA GLN A 61 31.73 -15.35 3.40
C GLN A 61 30.34 -14.71 3.59
N ILE A 62 30.24 -13.67 4.43
CA ILE A 62 28.95 -13.07 4.81
C ILE A 62 28.92 -11.56 4.53
N THR A 63 29.82 -10.78 5.14
CA THR A 63 29.70 -9.31 5.15
C THR A 63 29.85 -8.70 3.75
N ARG A 64 30.85 -9.16 2.99
CA ARG A 64 31.15 -8.70 1.63
C ARG A 64 30.08 -9.15 0.61
N PRO A 65 29.59 -10.40 0.59
CA PRO A 65 28.44 -10.80 -0.22
C PRO A 65 27.17 -10.01 0.11
N VAL A 66 26.82 -9.84 1.38
CA VAL A 66 25.64 -9.06 1.81
C VAL A 66 25.73 -7.61 1.34
N LYS A 67 26.91 -6.98 1.43
CA LYS A 67 27.12 -5.61 0.94
C LYS A 67 26.94 -5.51 -0.58
N LYS A 68 27.60 -6.39 -1.35
CA LYS A 68 27.43 -6.46 -2.82
C LYS A 68 25.97 -6.67 -3.22
N ALA A 69 25.25 -7.55 -2.52
CA ALA A 69 23.85 -7.85 -2.79
C ALA A 69 22.98 -6.59 -2.66
N LYS A 70 23.13 -5.83 -1.56
CA LYS A 70 22.39 -4.57 -1.33
C LYS A 70 22.70 -3.52 -2.39
N GLU A 71 23.97 -3.27 -2.67
CA GLU A 71 24.42 -2.30 -3.68
C GLU A 71 23.88 -2.61 -5.07
N ALA A 72 23.76 -3.90 -5.41
CA ALA A 72 23.18 -4.36 -6.67
C ALA A 72 21.66 -4.22 -6.70
N ILE A 73 20.98 -4.56 -5.59
CA ILE A 73 19.51 -4.50 -5.47
C ILE A 73 19.00 -3.05 -5.55
N ILE A 74 19.71 -2.09 -4.94
CA ILE A 74 19.44 -0.65 -5.14
C ILE A 74 19.59 -0.27 -6.62
N LYS A 75 20.57 -0.83 -7.33
CA LYS A 75 20.81 -0.56 -8.76
C LYS A 75 19.97 -1.42 -9.72
N GLY A 76 18.98 -2.17 -9.22
CA GLY A 76 18.13 -3.05 -10.04
C GLY A 76 18.83 -4.27 -10.66
N GLN A 77 19.96 -4.72 -10.09
CA GLN A 77 20.82 -5.76 -10.68
C GLN A 77 20.63 -7.12 -10.00
N PHE A 78 19.89 -8.04 -10.65
CA PHE A 78 19.55 -9.38 -10.12
C PHE A 78 20.46 -10.52 -10.58
N LYS A 79 21.47 -10.21 -11.40
CA LYS A 79 22.49 -11.16 -11.87
C LYS A 79 23.86 -10.61 -11.52
N LEU A 80 24.39 -11.01 -10.38
CA LEU A 80 25.76 -10.72 -9.98
C LEU A 80 26.67 -11.89 -10.35
N PRO A 81 27.75 -11.68 -11.13
CA PRO A 81 28.78 -12.69 -11.30
C PRO A 81 29.56 -12.86 -9.98
N GLY A 82 29.76 -14.11 -9.54
CA GLY A 82 30.61 -14.42 -8.38
C GLY A 82 30.00 -14.10 -7.01
N ILE A 83 28.69 -14.28 -6.84
CA ILE A 83 28.04 -14.38 -5.52
C ILE A 83 27.74 -15.84 -5.15
N ASN A 84 27.47 -16.10 -3.86
CA ASN A 84 27.09 -17.43 -3.38
C ASN A 84 25.59 -17.74 -3.68
N GLN A 85 25.23 -19.02 -3.64
CA GLN A 85 23.87 -19.48 -3.97
C GLN A 85 22.80 -18.83 -3.07
N GLN A 86 23.05 -18.72 -1.76
CA GLN A 86 22.12 -18.05 -0.83
C GLN A 86 21.81 -16.60 -1.24
N THR A 87 22.78 -15.88 -1.80
CA THR A 87 22.55 -14.53 -2.36
C THR A 87 21.71 -14.59 -3.63
N GLN A 88 21.94 -15.57 -4.50
CA GLN A 88 21.13 -15.77 -5.71
C GLN A 88 19.69 -16.16 -5.39
N ASP A 89 19.46 -16.95 -4.34
CA ASP A 89 18.13 -17.32 -3.83
C ASP A 89 17.41 -16.11 -3.22
N ALA A 90 18.12 -15.28 -2.44
CA ALA A 90 17.58 -14.04 -1.89
C ALA A 90 17.18 -13.02 -2.98
N LEU A 91 18.00 -12.88 -4.03
CA LEU A 91 17.67 -12.09 -5.22
C LEU A 91 16.43 -12.64 -5.93
N SER A 92 16.32 -13.96 -6.04
CA SER A 92 15.17 -14.63 -6.67
C SER A 92 13.88 -14.46 -5.87
N ALA A 93 13.93 -14.53 -4.54
CA ALA A 93 12.79 -14.25 -3.65
C ALA A 93 12.26 -12.80 -3.77
N LEU A 94 13.13 -11.87 -4.19
CA LEU A 94 12.79 -10.47 -4.46
C LEU A 94 12.28 -10.20 -5.87
N GLN A 95 12.34 -11.15 -6.81
CA GLN A 95 11.86 -10.97 -8.20
C GLN A 95 10.45 -10.32 -8.31
N PRO A 96 9.44 -10.64 -7.46
CA PRO A 96 8.13 -10.00 -7.55
C PRO A 96 8.16 -8.48 -7.34
N VAL A 97 9.10 -7.96 -6.54
CA VAL A 97 9.27 -6.52 -6.28
C VAL A 97 9.64 -5.76 -7.55
N PHE A 98 10.40 -6.39 -8.45
CA PHE A 98 10.93 -5.77 -9.65
C PHE A 98 10.10 -6.08 -10.91
N ALA A 99 9.36 -7.19 -10.90
CA ALA A 99 8.45 -7.58 -11.98
C ALA A 99 7.24 -6.64 -12.18
N VAL A 100 7.04 -5.64 -11.30
CA VAL A 100 5.98 -4.62 -11.43
C VAL A 100 6.41 -3.38 -12.22
N TYR A 101 7.71 -3.17 -12.43
CA TYR A 101 8.21 -2.06 -13.24
C TYR A 101 8.13 -2.39 -14.74
N PRO A 102 8.07 -1.37 -15.61
CA PRO A 102 8.32 -1.55 -17.05
C PRO A 102 9.68 -2.22 -17.30
N ARG A 103 9.83 -2.95 -18.42
CA ARG A 103 11.09 -3.64 -18.77
C ARG A 103 12.18 -2.68 -19.29
N ASP A 104 11.72 -1.49 -19.63
CA ASP A 104 12.34 -0.36 -20.29
C ASP A 104 12.40 0.86 -19.35
N ILE A 105 12.24 0.65 -18.03
CA ILE A 105 12.43 1.72 -17.05
C ILE A 105 13.91 2.08 -16.93
N GLU A 106 14.21 3.37 -17.07
CA GLU A 106 15.47 3.96 -16.66
C GLU A 106 15.23 4.62 -15.30
N PHE A 107 15.88 4.09 -14.26
CA PHE A 107 15.85 4.68 -12.92
C PHE A 107 16.81 5.87 -12.87
N GLU A 108 16.40 6.97 -12.23
CA GLU A 108 17.26 8.13 -12.01
C GLU A 108 18.62 7.73 -11.39
N ASN A 109 19.73 8.30 -11.89
CA ASN A 109 21.10 7.92 -11.53
C ASN A 109 21.47 6.41 -11.68
N ASN A 110 20.64 5.59 -12.36
CA ASN A 110 20.71 4.12 -12.33
C ASN A 110 20.50 3.52 -10.91
N SER A 111 19.68 4.18 -10.09
CA SER A 111 19.45 3.85 -8.69
C SER A 111 17.97 3.92 -8.34
N ILE A 112 17.42 2.80 -7.88
CA ILE A 112 16.03 2.69 -7.42
C ILE A 112 15.84 3.45 -6.10
N GLU A 113 16.91 3.66 -5.32
CA GLU A 113 16.88 4.52 -4.13
C GLU A 113 16.64 5.98 -4.53
N ASP A 114 17.47 6.52 -5.43
CA ASP A 114 17.35 7.88 -5.97
C ASP A 114 16.00 8.11 -6.67
N ASP A 115 15.59 7.18 -7.56
CA ASP A 115 14.31 7.25 -8.28
C ASP A 115 13.12 7.17 -7.30
N SER A 116 13.23 6.44 -6.20
CA SER A 116 12.19 6.36 -5.16
C SER A 116 12.07 7.61 -4.28
N GLN A 117 13.15 8.40 -4.18
CA GLN A 117 13.13 9.69 -3.49
C GLN A 117 12.56 10.81 -4.38
N LEU A 118 12.81 10.75 -5.69
CA LEU A 118 12.43 11.79 -6.65
C LEU A 118 11.05 11.56 -7.30
N TYR A 119 10.67 10.31 -7.54
CA TYR A 119 9.43 9.91 -8.21
C TYR A 119 8.68 8.78 -7.46
N PRO A 120 8.43 8.91 -6.14
CA PRO A 120 7.91 7.84 -5.28
C PRO A 120 6.60 7.19 -5.78
N GLU A 121 5.78 7.91 -6.55
CA GLU A 121 4.56 7.37 -7.16
C GLU A 121 4.82 6.18 -8.10
N ARG A 122 5.99 6.13 -8.75
CA ARG A 122 6.41 5.00 -9.60
C ARG A 122 6.63 3.71 -8.79
N HIS A 123 7.01 3.85 -7.52
CA HIS A 123 7.48 2.74 -6.67
C HIS A 123 6.37 2.11 -5.82
N PHE A 124 5.17 2.70 -5.79
CA PHE A 124 4.04 2.25 -4.97
C PHE A 124 3.75 0.74 -5.08
N LYS A 125 3.73 0.20 -6.32
CA LYS A 125 3.47 -1.23 -6.55
C LYS A 125 4.61 -2.10 -6.01
N ALA A 126 5.86 -1.68 -6.21
CA ALA A 126 7.04 -2.41 -5.76
C ALA A 126 7.11 -2.42 -4.23
N PHE A 127 6.78 -1.30 -3.58
CA PHE A 127 6.70 -1.16 -2.13
C PHE A 127 5.64 -2.10 -1.51
N PHE A 128 4.49 -2.26 -2.17
CA PHE A 128 3.48 -3.23 -1.76
C PHE A 128 3.93 -4.69 -1.95
N GLU A 129 4.67 -5.00 -3.02
CA GLU A 129 5.29 -6.32 -3.19
C GLU A 129 6.41 -6.58 -2.15
N GLN A 130 7.20 -5.57 -1.76
CA GLN A 130 8.16 -5.72 -0.64
C GLN A 130 7.43 -6.13 0.64
N ALA A 131 6.28 -5.51 0.95
CA ALA A 131 5.47 -5.87 2.10
C ALA A 131 4.94 -7.30 2.03
N LYS A 132 4.50 -7.77 0.84
CA LYS A 132 4.10 -9.18 0.63
C LYS A 132 5.27 -10.15 0.80
N VAL A 133 6.45 -9.84 0.28
CA VAL A 133 7.67 -10.65 0.46
C VAL A 133 8.05 -10.69 1.94
N HIS A 134 8.08 -9.55 2.64
CA HIS A 134 8.33 -9.49 4.09
C HIS A 134 7.32 -10.35 4.87
N LYS A 135 6.02 -10.31 4.52
CA LYS A 135 4.98 -11.15 5.13
C LYS A 135 5.27 -12.64 4.99
N ARG A 136 5.72 -13.09 3.81
CA ARG A 136 6.05 -14.51 3.55
C ARG A 136 7.24 -14.99 4.40
N ILE A 137 8.19 -14.11 4.72
CA ILE A 137 9.43 -14.48 5.42
C ILE A 137 9.31 -14.32 6.94
N ARG A 138 8.56 -13.33 7.45
CA ARG A 138 8.44 -13.03 8.90
C ARG A 138 7.03 -13.10 9.49
N GLY A 139 5.99 -13.34 8.71
CA GLY A 139 4.60 -13.32 9.16
C GLY A 139 4.04 -11.91 9.41
N SER A 140 4.84 -11.02 10.01
CA SER A 140 4.54 -9.60 10.12
C SER A 140 4.91 -8.81 8.84
N THR A 141 4.19 -7.73 8.60
CA THR A 141 4.46 -6.73 7.56
C THR A 141 4.96 -5.44 8.20
N PHE A 142 5.80 -4.69 7.48
CA PHE A 142 5.93 -3.26 7.76
C PHE A 142 4.67 -2.51 7.30
N GLN A 143 4.47 -1.29 7.80
CA GLN A 143 3.27 -0.50 7.51
C GLN A 143 3.38 0.24 6.17
N CYS A 144 3.26 -0.51 5.07
CA CYS A 144 3.32 -0.01 3.69
C CYS A 144 2.31 1.11 3.38
N PHE A 145 1.15 1.09 4.05
CA PHE A 145 0.09 2.07 3.91
C PHE A 145 0.03 2.94 5.18
N PRO A 146 0.36 4.25 5.15
CA PRO A 146 0.46 5.06 6.36
C PRO A 146 -0.89 5.13 7.08
N LEU A 147 -0.95 4.54 8.28
CA LEU A 147 -2.10 4.64 9.15
C LEU A 147 -2.11 6.04 9.78
N ARG A 148 -3.19 6.81 9.57
CA ARG A 148 -3.38 8.05 10.34
C ARG A 148 -3.58 7.67 11.80
N THR A 149 -2.73 8.19 12.69
CA THR A 149 -2.82 7.98 14.15
C THR A 149 -3.89 8.83 14.82
N SER A 150 -4.46 9.78 14.08
CA SER A 150 -5.60 10.60 14.49
C SER A 150 -6.80 10.38 13.57
N TRP A 151 -8.00 10.41 14.15
CA TRP A 151 -9.25 10.50 13.39
C TRP A 151 -9.38 11.93 12.82
N MET A 152 -9.31 12.06 11.50
CA MET A 152 -9.85 13.22 10.80
C MET A 152 -11.24 12.84 10.24
N PRO A 153 -12.28 13.69 10.42
CA PRO A 153 -13.55 13.59 9.69
C PRO A 153 -13.38 13.88 8.18
N ALA A 154 -12.69 12.98 7.49
CA ALA A 154 -12.30 13.07 6.08
C ALA A 154 -13.46 12.70 5.14
N HIS A 155 -14.54 13.49 5.22
CA HIS A 155 -15.76 13.37 4.42
C HIS A 155 -15.44 13.23 2.92
N THR A 156 -15.56 12.01 2.41
CA THR A 156 -15.28 11.69 1.01
C THR A 156 -16.58 11.40 0.29
N ARG A 157 -17.08 12.40 -0.44
CA ARG A 157 -18.29 12.27 -1.25
C ARG A 157 -18.07 11.25 -2.37
N ILE A 158 -18.59 10.04 -2.16
CA ILE A 158 -18.79 9.06 -3.22
C ILE A 158 -20.05 9.47 -3.99
N ASP A 159 -19.93 9.71 -5.29
CA ASP A 159 -21.07 9.87 -6.18
C ASP A 159 -21.35 8.56 -6.94
N THR A 160 -22.49 8.49 -7.63
CA THR A 160 -22.88 7.27 -8.37
C THR A 160 -21.87 6.89 -9.46
N PRO A 161 -21.23 7.81 -10.21
CA PRO A 161 -20.09 7.48 -11.07
C PRO A 161 -18.93 6.78 -10.35
N ILE A 162 -18.42 7.34 -9.24
CA ILE A 162 -17.34 6.71 -8.46
C ILE A 162 -17.77 5.35 -7.92
N LEU A 163 -19.00 5.24 -7.40
CA LEU A 163 -19.57 3.97 -6.93
C LEU A 163 -19.58 2.92 -8.05
N CYS A 164 -20.19 3.22 -9.20
CA CYS A 164 -20.28 2.28 -10.32
C CYS A 164 -18.89 1.89 -10.84
N GLN A 165 -18.05 2.87 -11.19
CA GLN A 165 -16.79 2.62 -11.88
C GLN A 165 -15.70 2.04 -10.96
N GLN A 166 -15.51 2.63 -9.78
CA GLN A 166 -14.33 2.39 -8.94
C GLN A 166 -14.58 1.39 -7.81
N ILE A 167 -15.84 1.25 -7.35
CA ILE A 167 -16.20 0.35 -6.24
C ILE A 167 -16.88 -0.92 -6.77
N LEU A 168 -17.85 -0.78 -7.69
CA LEU A 168 -18.60 -1.92 -8.25
C LEU A 168 -17.98 -2.50 -9.54
N GLY A 169 -16.97 -1.83 -10.13
CA GLY A 169 -16.34 -2.27 -11.38
C GLY A 169 -17.25 -2.20 -12.62
N LEU A 170 -18.40 -1.53 -12.51
CA LEU A 170 -19.35 -1.30 -13.60
C LEU A 170 -18.82 -0.14 -14.46
N GLY A 171 -18.33 -0.46 -15.66
CA GLY A 171 -17.68 0.49 -16.57
C GLY A 171 -18.58 1.63 -17.07
N GLU A 172 -18.05 2.45 -17.99
CA GLU A 172 -18.67 3.71 -18.46
C GLU A 172 -19.90 3.50 -19.37
N GLY A 173 -20.94 2.81 -18.88
CA GLY A 173 -22.15 2.52 -19.65
C GLY A 173 -23.27 1.86 -18.86
N ARG A 174 -24.25 2.68 -18.42
CA ARG A 174 -25.69 2.36 -18.26
C ARG A 174 -26.03 0.91 -17.84
N GLY A 175 -25.95 0.61 -16.54
CA GLY A 175 -26.32 -0.71 -15.99
C GLY A 175 -27.52 -0.74 -15.04
N MET A 176 -27.67 0.26 -14.17
CA MET A 176 -28.70 0.27 -13.10
C MET A 176 -29.26 1.67 -12.85
N PRO A 177 -30.53 1.80 -12.43
CA PRO A 177 -31.05 2.96 -11.74
C PRO A 177 -30.22 3.30 -10.49
N ILE A 178 -30.15 4.59 -10.13
CA ILE A 178 -29.32 5.06 -9.00
C ILE A 178 -29.67 4.31 -7.71
N LYS A 179 -30.96 4.09 -7.41
CA LYS A 179 -31.39 3.35 -6.21
C LYS A 179 -30.77 1.95 -6.16
N ASP A 180 -30.74 1.26 -7.29
CA ASP A 180 -30.33 -0.14 -7.39
C ASP A 180 -28.81 -0.28 -7.30
N SER A 181 -28.05 0.67 -7.87
CA SER A 181 -26.60 0.78 -7.64
C SER A 181 -26.27 0.96 -6.15
N TRP A 182 -27.05 1.75 -5.40
CA TRP A 182 -26.82 1.97 -3.97
C TRP A 182 -27.30 0.80 -3.08
N HIS A 183 -28.36 0.08 -3.47
CA HIS A 183 -28.79 -1.18 -2.81
C HIS A 183 -27.67 -2.24 -2.76
N LEU A 184 -26.73 -2.24 -3.72
CA LEU A 184 -25.62 -3.21 -3.77
C LEU A 184 -24.51 -2.95 -2.73
N VAL A 185 -24.47 -1.76 -2.12
CA VAL A 185 -23.43 -1.36 -1.13
C VAL A 185 -24.02 -0.95 0.23
N VAL A 186 -25.28 -0.53 0.27
CA VAL A 186 -25.95 -0.05 1.48
C VAL A 186 -27.38 -0.61 1.52
N ASP A 187 -27.76 -1.22 2.63
CA ASP A 187 -29.17 -1.55 2.90
C ASP A 187 -29.97 -0.27 3.17
N ILE A 188 -30.42 0.37 2.08
CA ILE A 188 -31.26 1.58 2.13
C ILE A 188 -32.71 1.28 2.53
N GLU A 189 -33.07 0.01 2.76
CA GLU A 189 -34.32 -0.38 3.41
C GLU A 189 -34.10 -0.62 4.93
N HIS A 190 -32.87 -0.49 5.45
CA HIS A 190 -32.60 -0.54 6.88
C HIS A 190 -33.37 0.56 7.62
N ASN A 191 -33.79 0.28 8.86
CA ASN A 191 -34.66 1.19 9.62
C ASN A 191 -34.05 2.58 9.89
N ALA A 192 -32.73 2.73 9.77
CA ALA A 192 -32.05 4.04 9.83
C ALA A 192 -32.38 4.99 8.66
N PHE A 193 -32.81 4.45 7.50
CA PHE A 193 -33.22 5.24 6.33
C PHE A 193 -34.74 5.46 6.26
N LYS A 194 -35.52 4.74 7.08
CA LYS A 194 -36.96 4.90 7.19
C LYS A 194 -37.28 6.11 8.07
N SER A 195 -38.06 7.05 7.56
CA SER A 195 -38.47 8.24 8.31
C SER A 195 -39.22 7.86 9.60
N PRO A 196 -38.95 8.48 10.76
CA PRO A 196 -39.57 8.16 12.04
C PRO A 196 -41.04 8.66 12.16
N VAL A 197 -41.79 8.71 11.05
CA VAL A 197 -43.21 9.04 11.03
C VAL A 197 -43.94 8.16 10.02
N GLN A 198 -44.74 7.20 10.50
CA GLN A 198 -45.75 6.51 9.71
C GLN A 198 -46.96 7.43 9.49
N ALA A 199 -46.90 8.38 8.53
CA ALA A 199 -48.05 9.22 8.21
C ALA A 199 -48.12 9.66 6.72
N LYS A 200 -49.22 9.23 6.07
CA LYS A 200 -49.71 9.59 4.72
C LYS A 200 -48.94 8.98 3.53
N PRO A 201 -49.62 8.27 2.61
CA PRO A 201 -48.97 7.57 1.49
C PRO A 201 -48.48 8.49 0.37
N ASP A 202 -49.18 9.60 0.10
CA ASP A 202 -48.97 10.42 -1.11
C ASP A 202 -47.78 11.40 -1.04
N LYS A 203 -46.86 11.23 -0.09
CA LYS A 203 -45.63 12.03 0.03
C LYS A 203 -44.40 11.16 0.34
N LEU A 204 -44.07 10.30 -0.62
CA LEU A 204 -42.78 9.58 -0.65
C LEU A 204 -41.61 10.57 -0.73
N HIS A 205 -40.99 10.84 0.41
CA HIS A 205 -39.73 11.57 0.54
C HIS A 205 -38.58 10.68 0.06
N HIS A 206 -38.24 10.76 -1.23
CA HIS A 206 -37.19 9.95 -1.83
C HIS A 206 -35.79 10.43 -1.45
N PHE A 207 -34.94 9.50 -1.05
CA PHE A 207 -33.50 9.71 -0.86
C PHE A 207 -32.82 9.93 -2.23
N TRP A 208 -32.08 11.04 -2.38
CA TRP A 208 -31.30 11.38 -3.58
C TRP A 208 -29.82 11.61 -3.23
N GLY A 209 -29.29 10.72 -2.39
CA GLY A 209 -27.95 10.74 -1.81
C GLY A 209 -27.92 11.44 -0.45
N SER A 210 -27.13 10.90 0.49
CA SER A 210 -26.66 11.59 1.73
C SER A 210 -27.82 11.59 2.88
N ILE A 211 -27.99 11.68 4.26
CA ILE A 211 -27.57 11.89 5.77
C ILE A 211 -26.21 11.51 6.49
N GLU A 212 -25.22 12.40 6.78
CA GLU A 212 -23.98 12.04 7.57
C GLU A 212 -24.07 12.32 9.09
N MET A 213 -23.54 11.42 9.91
CA MET A 213 -23.42 11.46 11.37
C MET A 213 -22.02 11.00 11.84
N ASP A 214 -21.78 11.07 13.16
CA ASP A 214 -20.50 10.82 13.85
C ASP A 214 -19.98 9.37 13.71
N GLY A 215 -19.48 9.04 12.50
CA GLY A 215 -19.01 7.71 12.08
C GLY A 215 -19.84 7.00 11.01
N ILE A 216 -20.89 7.60 10.43
CA ILE A 216 -21.75 6.98 9.39
C ILE A 216 -22.11 8.02 8.31
N ALA A 217 -21.73 7.77 7.04
CA ALA A 217 -21.59 8.81 6.01
C ALA A 217 -22.75 8.94 5.01
N ILE A 218 -23.53 10.04 5.10
CA ILE A 218 -24.62 10.40 4.16
C ILE A 218 -24.56 11.99 3.75
N SER A 219 -25.20 13.24 3.89
CA SER A 219 -26.43 14.19 4.00
C SER A 219 -27.43 14.67 2.83
N ILE A 220 -28.79 14.46 2.88
CA ILE A 220 -29.83 14.77 1.81
C ILE A 220 -30.00 16.27 1.47
N ILE A 221 -30.26 16.61 0.19
CA ILE A 221 -30.69 17.96 -0.27
C ILE A 221 -32.07 17.95 -0.97
N LYS A 222 -32.97 18.87 -0.58
CA LYS A 222 -34.26 19.15 -1.26
C LYS A 222 -34.19 20.48 -2.02
N LYS A 223 -34.43 20.47 -3.34
CA LYS A 223 -34.74 21.70 -4.10
C LYS A 223 -36.22 22.09 -3.88
N THR A 224 -36.50 23.38 -3.72
CA THR A 224 -37.87 23.91 -3.79
C THR A 224 -37.85 25.11 -4.73
N GLU A 225 -38.41 24.95 -5.93
CA GLU A 225 -38.78 26.09 -6.77
C GLU A 225 -40.20 26.54 -6.39
N ALA A 226 -40.45 27.84 -6.52
CA ALA A 226 -41.65 28.47 -6.00
C ALA A 226 -42.83 28.35 -6.98
N GLU A 227 -44.05 28.30 -6.45
CA GLU A 227 -45.03 29.40 -6.55
C GLU A 227 -46.41 29.00 -5.99
N LYS A 228 -47.18 30.01 -5.55
CA LYS A 228 -48.67 30.03 -5.40
C LYS A 228 -49.27 29.08 -4.31
N SER A 229 -50.33 29.44 -3.58
CA SER A 229 -51.19 30.64 -3.63
C SER A 229 -51.98 30.87 -2.33
N GLN A 230 -52.48 32.10 -2.16
CA GLN A 230 -53.75 32.50 -1.49
C GLN A 230 -53.99 32.23 0.02
N HIS A 231 -54.09 33.34 0.78
CA HIS A 231 -55.15 33.71 1.77
C HIS A 231 -55.43 32.80 3.01
N PRO A 232 -56.12 33.28 4.09
CA PRO A 232 -56.92 34.52 4.26
C PRO A 232 -56.18 35.84 4.04
#